data_AF-A0A353KR76-F1
#
_entry.id   AF-A0A353KR76-F1
#
_cell.length_a   1.000
_cell.length_b   1.000
_cell.length_c   1.000
_cell.angle_alpha   90.00
_cell.angle_beta   90.00
_cell.angle_gamma   90.00
#
_symmetry.space_group_name_H-M   'P 1'
#
loop_
_entity.id
_entity.type
_entity.pdbx_description
1 polymer ?
#
loop_
_entity_poly.entity_id
_entity_poly.type
_entity_poly.pdbx_seq_one_letter_code
_entity_poly.pdbx_strand_id
1 'polypeptide(L)'
;MINLDELFEKYFRNFLKENAGKFTEEELENKVSEIYENFGTEPLSELNGKSPKEYFSAMKTEELVKTVADCVNGGVPVSDFLCEEIVSRKDADAYLSRFVGTKCAEELAVYCVNLLSEMNSDIAFDKYVDILSDGSAGESLSETITEILSENADKVKEKILSLYGKSEKAKIYYDEILSKASADERIFAALCEEFRSHLNEIPVYSSYLAKYGDDRALPLLYEAIERKDISYLDFKELKIAIEALGGEYDAERDFKTDRFYKKLKGN
;
A
#
# COMPACT_ATOMS: atom_id res chain seq x y z
N MET A 1 15.51 -16.79 -18.43
CA MET A 1 15.45 -15.82 -17.32
C MET A 1 16.31 -16.35 -16.19
N ILE A 2 17.11 -15.50 -15.56
CA ILE A 2 18.04 -15.92 -14.51
C ILE A 2 17.34 -15.77 -13.17
N ASN A 3 17.28 -16.84 -12.38
CA ASN A 3 16.78 -16.81 -11.02
C ASN A 3 17.96 -16.53 -10.07
N LEU A 4 18.12 -15.29 -9.64
CA LEU A 4 19.24 -14.90 -8.77
C LEU A 4 19.08 -15.45 -7.34
N ASP A 5 17.86 -15.71 -6.88
CA ASP A 5 17.63 -16.29 -5.55
C ASP A 5 18.14 -17.73 -5.53
N GLU A 6 17.86 -18.51 -6.57
CA GLU A 6 18.44 -19.87 -6.71
C GLU A 6 19.97 -19.84 -6.78
N LEU A 7 20.56 -18.80 -7.38
CA LEU A 7 22.01 -18.61 -7.43
C LEU A 7 22.55 -18.24 -6.04
N PHE A 8 21.87 -17.35 -5.32
CA PHE A 8 22.23 -17.00 -3.95
C PHE A 8 22.13 -18.21 -3.02
N GLU A 9 21.09 -19.03 -3.12
CA GLU A 9 20.99 -20.22 -2.31
C GLU A 9 22.15 -21.20 -2.56
N LYS A 10 22.58 -21.36 -3.83
CA LYS A 10 23.76 -22.18 -4.17
C LYS A 10 25.04 -21.58 -3.59
N TYR A 11 25.20 -20.27 -3.73
CA TYR A 11 26.31 -19.51 -3.17
C TYR A 11 26.39 -19.68 -1.64
N PHE A 12 25.28 -19.44 -0.96
CA PHE A 12 25.14 -19.59 0.49
C PHE A 12 25.45 -21.02 0.94
N ARG A 13 24.91 -22.05 0.25
CA ARG A 13 25.22 -23.45 0.55
C ARG A 13 26.71 -23.79 0.41
N ASN A 14 27.40 -23.20 -0.56
CA ASN A 14 28.85 -23.39 -0.72
C ASN A 14 29.62 -22.67 0.39
N PHE A 15 29.24 -21.44 0.72
CA PHE A 15 29.81 -20.70 1.85
C PHE A 15 29.71 -21.50 3.15
N LEU A 16 28.56 -22.12 3.43
CA LEU A 16 28.37 -22.97 4.61
C LEU A 16 29.30 -24.18 4.64
N LYS A 17 29.53 -24.83 3.48
CA LYS A 17 30.43 -25.99 3.38
C LYS A 17 31.89 -25.59 3.63
N GLU A 18 32.34 -24.48 3.05
CA GLU A 18 33.72 -23.98 3.18
C GLU A 18 34.01 -23.42 4.58
N ASN A 19 32.96 -23.04 5.31
CA ASN A 19 33.02 -22.52 6.66
C ASN A 19 32.40 -23.45 7.71
N ALA A 20 32.28 -24.75 7.39
CA ALA A 20 31.69 -25.74 8.27
C ALA A 20 32.43 -25.78 9.63
N GLY A 21 31.66 -25.61 10.71
CA GLY A 21 32.19 -25.59 12.08
C GLY A 21 32.92 -24.31 12.49
N LYS A 22 32.98 -23.28 11.63
CA LYS A 22 33.61 -21.99 11.96
C LYS A 22 32.67 -20.98 12.63
N PHE A 23 31.36 -21.13 12.43
CA PHE A 23 30.35 -20.22 12.95
C PHE A 23 29.27 -20.99 13.70
N THR A 24 28.75 -20.40 14.77
CA THR A 24 27.47 -20.78 15.37
C THR A 24 26.30 -20.31 14.52
N GLU A 25 25.08 -20.77 14.84
CA GLU A 25 23.87 -20.34 14.15
C GLU A 25 23.63 -18.82 14.30
N GLU A 26 23.79 -18.28 15.51
CA GLU A 26 23.65 -16.84 15.79
C GLU A 26 24.71 -16.00 15.04
N GLU A 27 25.95 -16.47 14.97
CA GLU A 27 27.01 -15.79 14.19
C GLU A 27 26.72 -15.81 12.69
N LEU A 28 26.11 -16.88 12.19
CA LEU A 28 25.73 -17.01 10.79
C LEU A 28 24.55 -16.08 10.45
N GLU A 29 23.53 -16.01 11.31
CA GLU A 29 22.39 -15.09 11.14
C GLU A 29 22.87 -13.63 11.04
N ASN A 30 23.80 -13.23 11.91
CA ASN A 30 24.42 -11.90 11.89
C ASN A 30 25.25 -11.62 10.62
N LYS A 31 25.62 -12.66 9.85
CA LYS A 31 26.43 -12.57 8.63
C LYS A 31 25.62 -12.65 7.34
N VAL A 32 24.34 -13.01 7.38
CA VAL A 32 23.53 -13.21 6.16
C VAL A 32 23.58 -11.99 5.24
N SER A 33 23.45 -10.78 5.80
CA SER A 33 23.54 -9.53 5.03
C SER A 33 24.91 -9.35 4.38
N GLU A 34 26.01 -9.61 5.10
CA GLU A 34 27.37 -9.54 4.56
C GLU A 34 27.56 -10.55 3.41
N ILE A 35 27.03 -11.76 3.56
CA ILE A 35 27.13 -12.83 2.55
C ILE A 35 26.32 -12.46 1.30
N TYR A 36 25.13 -11.85 1.46
CA TYR A 36 24.32 -11.39 0.35
C TYR A 36 25.00 -10.24 -0.42
N GLU A 37 25.63 -9.30 0.28
CA GLU A 37 26.42 -8.22 -0.33
C GLU A 37 27.64 -8.76 -1.12
N ASN A 38 28.34 -9.74 -0.55
CA ASN A 38 29.44 -10.42 -1.23
C ASN A 38 28.94 -11.13 -2.49
N PHE A 39 27.84 -11.87 -2.41
CA PHE A 39 27.19 -12.49 -3.57
C PHE A 39 26.87 -11.46 -4.66
N GLY A 40 26.37 -10.28 -4.29
CA GLY A 40 26.04 -9.20 -5.21
C GLY A 40 27.24 -8.62 -5.98
N THR A 41 28.46 -8.81 -5.47
CA THR A 41 29.69 -8.23 -6.02
C THR A 41 30.68 -9.27 -6.56
N GLU A 42 30.47 -10.57 -6.29
CA GLU A 42 31.32 -11.64 -6.77
C GLU A 42 30.95 -12.08 -8.20
N PRO A 43 31.92 -12.19 -9.12
CA PRO A 43 31.68 -12.68 -10.47
C PRO A 43 31.11 -14.11 -10.52
N LEU A 44 30.02 -14.30 -11.26
CA LEU A 44 29.38 -15.61 -11.44
C LEU A 44 29.52 -16.12 -12.88
N SER A 45 29.81 -17.40 -13.04
CA SER A 45 29.94 -18.03 -14.36
C SER A 45 28.63 -17.98 -15.15
N GLU A 46 27.51 -18.11 -14.45
CA GLU A 46 26.14 -18.06 -14.94
C GLU A 46 25.76 -16.67 -15.47
N LEU A 47 26.48 -15.63 -15.04
CA LEU A 47 26.34 -14.24 -15.49
C LEU A 47 27.46 -13.83 -16.47
N ASN A 48 28.10 -14.81 -17.13
CA ASN A 48 29.24 -14.60 -18.02
C ASN A 48 30.42 -13.87 -17.36
N GLY A 49 30.70 -14.19 -16.10
CA GLY A 49 31.80 -13.59 -15.34
C GLY A 49 31.52 -12.19 -14.82
N LYS A 50 30.26 -11.75 -14.81
CA LYS A 50 29.82 -10.54 -14.10
C LYS A 50 29.27 -10.91 -12.72
N SER A 51 29.34 -9.98 -11.78
CA SER A 51 28.54 -10.04 -10.55
C SER A 51 27.08 -9.70 -10.81
N PRO A 52 26.13 -10.03 -9.90
CA PRO A 52 24.73 -9.61 -10.01
C PRO A 52 24.56 -8.09 -10.22
N LYS A 53 25.28 -7.26 -9.46
CA LYS A 53 25.25 -5.79 -9.62
C LYS A 53 25.79 -5.34 -10.98
N GLU A 54 26.89 -5.92 -11.44
CA GLU A 54 27.45 -5.62 -12.78
C GLU A 54 26.56 -6.11 -13.93
N TYR A 55 25.83 -7.22 -13.72
CA TYR A 55 24.92 -7.78 -14.70
C TYR A 55 23.77 -6.83 -15.00
N PHE A 56 23.10 -6.31 -13.95
CA PHE A 56 21.99 -5.37 -14.12
C PHE A 56 22.45 -3.96 -14.49
N SER A 57 23.52 -3.44 -13.89
CA SER A 57 24.02 -2.09 -14.24
C SER A 57 24.45 -1.96 -15.71
N ALA A 58 24.83 -3.06 -16.36
CA ALA A 58 25.16 -3.10 -17.78
C ALA A 58 23.93 -3.08 -18.71
N MET A 59 22.71 -3.29 -18.20
CA MET A 59 21.47 -3.23 -18.98
C MET A 59 20.97 -1.80 -19.16
N LYS A 60 20.21 -1.58 -20.23
CA LYS A 60 19.46 -0.33 -20.40
C LYS A 60 18.23 -0.34 -19.48
N THR A 61 17.77 0.85 -19.10
CA THR A 61 16.57 1.02 -18.26
C THR A 61 15.35 0.26 -18.78
N GLU A 62 15.09 0.32 -20.09
CA GLU A 62 13.99 -0.43 -20.72
C GLU A 62 14.15 -1.96 -20.58
N GLU A 63 15.39 -2.46 -20.67
CA GLU A 63 15.70 -3.88 -20.52
C GLU A 63 15.52 -4.33 -19.06
N LEU A 64 15.85 -3.48 -18.08
CA LEU A 64 15.62 -3.75 -16.65
C LEU A 64 14.12 -3.88 -16.35
N VAL A 65 13.32 -2.90 -16.78
CA VAL A 65 11.85 -2.95 -16.57
C VAL A 65 11.22 -4.14 -17.28
N LYS A 66 11.70 -4.47 -18.49
CA LYS A 66 11.27 -5.68 -19.18
C LYS A 66 11.64 -6.95 -18.39
N THR A 67 12.82 -6.97 -17.77
CA THR A 67 13.25 -8.11 -16.93
C THR A 67 12.33 -8.29 -15.73
N VAL A 68 11.86 -7.22 -15.08
CA VAL A 68 10.82 -7.30 -14.04
C VAL A 68 9.55 -7.95 -14.57
N ALA A 69 9.06 -7.49 -15.72
CA ALA A 69 7.87 -8.05 -16.35
C ALA A 69 8.04 -9.53 -16.70
N ASP A 70 9.19 -9.91 -17.24
CA ASP A 70 9.50 -11.30 -17.57
C ASP A 70 9.55 -12.17 -16.28
N CYS A 71 10.13 -11.66 -15.18
CA CYS A 71 10.20 -12.34 -13.87
C CYS A 71 8.81 -12.64 -13.31
N VAL A 72 7.98 -11.60 -13.17
CA VAL A 72 6.61 -11.73 -12.65
C VAL A 72 5.79 -12.70 -13.51
N ASN A 73 5.78 -12.51 -14.83
CA ASN A 73 5.00 -13.37 -15.73
C ASN A 73 5.52 -14.82 -15.78
N GLY A 74 6.81 -15.03 -15.51
CA GLY A 74 7.44 -16.34 -15.47
C GLY A 74 7.40 -17.03 -14.11
N GLY A 75 6.83 -16.39 -13.08
CA GLY A 75 6.83 -16.90 -11.70
C GLY A 75 8.24 -17.02 -11.11
N VAL A 76 9.18 -16.18 -11.56
CA VAL A 76 10.54 -16.10 -11.01
C VAL A 76 10.62 -14.88 -10.10
N PRO A 77 11.19 -15.02 -8.88
CA PRO A 77 11.38 -13.89 -7.99
C PRO A 77 12.14 -12.74 -8.66
N VAL A 78 11.66 -11.52 -8.45
CA VAL A 78 12.37 -10.31 -8.84
C VAL A 78 13.41 -10.03 -7.75
N SER A 79 14.69 -10.17 -8.09
CA SER A 79 15.78 -10.03 -7.12
C SER A 79 15.96 -8.58 -6.65
N ASP A 80 16.37 -8.38 -5.40
CA ASP A 80 16.66 -7.05 -4.84
C ASP A 80 17.67 -6.26 -5.68
N PHE A 81 18.69 -6.91 -6.25
CA PHE A 81 19.66 -6.24 -7.13
C PHE A 81 19.03 -5.62 -8.39
N LEU A 82 17.94 -6.21 -8.90
CA LEU A 82 17.19 -5.65 -10.04
C LEU A 82 16.37 -4.43 -9.59
N CYS A 83 15.72 -4.53 -8.42
CA CYS A 83 14.95 -3.45 -7.83
C CYS A 83 15.85 -2.25 -7.50
N GLU A 84 16.97 -2.48 -6.80
CA GLU A 84 17.98 -1.45 -6.48
C GLU A 84 18.48 -0.75 -7.74
N GLU A 85 18.81 -1.51 -8.78
CA GLU A 85 19.27 -0.94 -10.04
C GLU A 85 18.19 -0.07 -10.68
N ILE A 86 16.93 -0.53 -10.70
CA ILE A 86 15.79 0.24 -11.23
C ILE A 86 15.55 1.51 -10.44
N VAL A 87 15.48 1.43 -9.11
CA VAL A 87 15.21 2.58 -8.23
C VAL A 87 16.33 3.62 -8.34
N SER A 88 17.57 3.19 -8.63
CA SER A 88 18.69 4.10 -8.88
C SER A 88 18.59 4.89 -10.20
N ARG A 89 17.75 4.45 -11.15
CA ARG A 89 17.63 5.01 -12.50
C ARG A 89 16.53 6.06 -12.56
N LYS A 90 16.94 7.32 -12.76
CA LYS A 90 16.04 8.48 -12.85
C LYS A 90 14.97 8.38 -13.95
N ASP A 91 15.22 7.62 -15.01
CA ASP A 91 14.30 7.49 -16.14
C ASP A 91 13.43 6.22 -16.07
N ALA A 92 13.57 5.38 -15.04
CA ALA A 92 12.86 4.11 -14.96
C ALA A 92 11.36 4.27 -14.74
N ASP A 93 10.93 5.34 -14.07
CA ASP A 93 9.53 5.64 -13.80
C ASP A 93 8.70 5.81 -15.10
N ALA A 94 9.28 6.41 -16.13
CA ALA A 94 8.67 6.55 -17.45
C ALA A 94 8.45 5.21 -18.17
N TYR A 95 9.21 4.16 -17.82
CA TYR A 95 9.02 2.81 -18.33
C TYR A 95 8.07 2.01 -17.44
N LEU A 96 8.21 2.07 -16.11
CA LEU A 96 7.35 1.39 -15.14
C LEU A 96 5.89 1.84 -15.27
N SER A 97 5.64 3.14 -15.44
CA SER A 97 4.29 3.72 -15.59
C SER A 97 3.49 3.14 -16.78
N ARG A 98 4.17 2.54 -17.75
CA ARG A 98 3.53 1.85 -18.89
C ARG A 98 2.85 0.54 -18.47
N PHE A 99 3.35 -0.11 -17.42
CA PHE A 99 2.83 -1.34 -16.83
C PHE A 99 1.87 -1.10 -15.66
N VAL A 100 1.60 0.15 -15.31
CA VAL A 100 0.49 0.45 -14.41
C VAL A 100 -0.83 0.22 -15.15
N GLY A 101 -1.76 -0.55 -14.57
CA GLY A 101 -3.14 -0.70 -15.05
C GLY A 101 -3.44 -2.03 -15.75
N THR A 102 -4.61 -2.11 -16.39
CA THR A 102 -5.27 -3.38 -16.75
C THR A 102 -4.80 -4.05 -18.03
N LYS A 103 -3.78 -3.49 -18.69
CA LYS A 103 -3.21 -4.06 -19.92
C LYS A 103 -2.16 -5.14 -19.67
N CYS A 104 -1.74 -5.31 -18.42
CA CYS A 104 -0.86 -6.39 -17.98
C CYS A 104 -1.51 -7.19 -16.84
N ALA A 105 -0.81 -8.24 -16.39
CA ALA A 105 -1.22 -8.96 -15.19
C ALA A 105 -1.28 -8.01 -13.99
N GLU A 106 -2.26 -8.24 -13.10
CA GLU A 106 -2.47 -7.41 -11.91
C GLU A 106 -1.24 -7.41 -11.00
N GLU A 107 -0.62 -8.58 -10.80
CA GLU A 107 0.61 -8.74 -10.03
C GLU A 107 1.74 -7.84 -10.55
N LEU A 108 1.91 -7.76 -11.88
CA LEU A 108 2.90 -6.87 -12.49
C LEU A 108 2.54 -5.40 -12.29
N ALA A 109 1.26 -5.04 -12.39
CA ALA A 109 0.81 -3.68 -12.15
C ALA A 109 1.08 -3.24 -10.70
N VAL A 110 0.74 -4.08 -9.71
CA VAL A 110 1.03 -3.84 -8.29
C VAL A 110 2.53 -3.68 -8.06
N TYR A 111 3.34 -4.56 -8.65
CA TYR A 111 4.80 -4.49 -8.53
C TYR A 111 5.37 -3.17 -9.07
N CYS A 112 4.92 -2.75 -10.26
CA CYS A 112 5.33 -1.48 -10.84
C CYS A 112 4.86 -0.26 -10.03
N VAL A 113 3.66 -0.32 -9.45
CA VAL A 113 3.14 0.72 -8.56
C VAL A 113 4.01 0.87 -7.31
N ASN A 114 4.43 -0.25 -6.70
CA ASN A 114 5.33 -0.23 -5.54
C ASN A 114 6.73 0.31 -5.88
N LEU A 115 7.33 -0.12 -6.99
CA LEU A 115 8.62 0.44 -7.44
C LEU A 115 8.54 1.95 -7.71
N LEU A 116 7.44 2.42 -8.32
CA LEU A 116 7.21 3.86 -8.50
C LEU A 116 7.11 4.60 -7.17
N SER A 117 6.49 3.99 -6.16
CA SER A 117 6.41 4.53 -4.79
C SER A 117 7.79 4.62 -4.13
N GLU A 118 8.60 3.56 -4.20
CA GLU A 118 9.99 3.57 -3.69
C GLU A 118 10.85 4.65 -4.36
N MET A 119 10.62 4.89 -5.66
CA MET A 119 11.25 5.96 -6.42
C MET A 119 10.72 7.37 -6.06
N ASN A 120 9.69 7.47 -5.23
CA ASN A 120 8.95 8.70 -4.93
C ASN A 120 8.41 9.39 -6.21
N SER A 121 8.03 8.60 -7.23
CA SER A 121 7.54 9.11 -8.52
C SER A 121 6.02 9.31 -8.50
N ASP A 122 5.58 10.49 -8.92
CA ASP A 122 4.16 10.83 -9.07
C ASP A 122 3.68 10.82 -10.53
N ILE A 123 4.53 10.36 -11.47
CA ILE A 123 4.25 10.38 -12.92
C ILE A 123 2.96 9.64 -13.31
N ALA A 124 2.56 8.66 -12.49
CA ALA A 124 1.40 7.80 -12.74
C ALA A 124 0.17 8.16 -11.92
N PHE A 125 0.21 9.18 -11.06
CA PHE A 125 -0.89 9.50 -10.13
C PHE A 125 -2.21 9.82 -10.84
N ASP A 126 -2.16 10.56 -11.94
CA ASP A 126 -3.34 10.79 -12.75
C ASP A 126 -3.93 9.47 -13.25
N LYS A 127 -3.08 8.57 -13.74
CA LYS A 127 -3.50 7.25 -14.23
C LYS A 127 -4.05 6.37 -13.11
N TYR A 128 -3.50 6.45 -11.90
CA TYR A 128 -4.03 5.77 -10.72
C TYR A 128 -5.46 6.20 -10.41
N VAL A 129 -5.73 7.51 -10.41
CA VAL A 129 -7.09 8.03 -10.23
C VAL A 129 -8.02 7.52 -11.34
N ASP A 130 -7.57 7.50 -12.60
CA ASP A 130 -8.37 6.99 -13.72
C ASP A 130 -8.72 5.51 -13.55
N ILE A 131 -7.78 4.68 -13.09
CA ILE A 131 -7.97 3.25 -12.81
C ILE A 131 -9.03 3.03 -11.72
N LEU A 132 -8.97 3.79 -10.61
CA LEU A 132 -10.00 3.70 -9.58
C LEU A 132 -11.37 4.16 -10.11
N SER A 133 -11.38 5.18 -10.96
CA SER A 133 -12.61 5.76 -11.53
C SER A 133 -13.38 4.76 -12.39
N ASP A 134 -12.66 4.06 -13.26
CA ASP A 134 -13.25 3.13 -14.24
C ASP A 134 -13.63 1.77 -13.62
N GLY A 135 -13.08 1.45 -12.44
CA GLY A 135 -13.35 0.22 -11.70
C GLY A 135 -12.92 -1.04 -12.45
N SER A 136 -11.91 -0.92 -13.33
CA SER A 136 -11.40 -2.02 -14.14
C SER A 136 -10.28 -2.81 -13.45
N ALA A 137 -9.66 -2.24 -12.42
CA ALA A 137 -8.66 -2.93 -11.61
C ALA A 137 -9.27 -3.99 -10.69
N GLY A 138 -8.47 -5.01 -10.37
CA GLY A 138 -8.78 -5.93 -9.29
C GLY A 138 -8.59 -5.28 -7.91
N GLU A 139 -8.95 -6.02 -6.87
CA GLU A 139 -8.91 -5.55 -5.49
C GLU A 139 -7.50 -5.19 -5.05
N SER A 140 -6.51 -6.05 -5.33
CA SER A 140 -5.12 -5.83 -4.90
C SER A 140 -4.53 -4.56 -5.51
N LEU A 141 -4.73 -4.33 -6.82
CA LEU A 141 -4.23 -3.11 -7.45
C LEU A 141 -4.96 -1.86 -6.94
N SER A 142 -6.27 -1.96 -6.68
CA SER A 142 -7.06 -0.83 -6.17
C SER A 142 -6.64 -0.44 -4.76
N GLU A 143 -6.39 -1.42 -3.88
CA GLU A 143 -5.88 -1.20 -2.53
C GLU A 143 -4.50 -0.53 -2.54
N THR A 144 -3.54 -1.09 -3.29
CA THR A 144 -2.18 -0.53 -3.38
C THR A 144 -2.19 0.90 -3.92
N ILE A 145 -3.00 1.18 -4.96
CA ILE A 145 -3.16 2.53 -5.48
C ILE A 145 -3.74 3.47 -4.41
N THR A 146 -4.77 3.02 -3.69
CA THR A 146 -5.45 3.82 -2.67
C THR A 146 -4.52 4.18 -1.53
N GLU A 147 -3.68 3.24 -1.08
CA GLU A 147 -2.65 3.46 -0.05
C GLU A 147 -1.66 4.55 -0.48
N ILE A 148 -1.05 4.39 -1.66
CA ILE A 148 -0.04 5.35 -2.18
C ILE A 148 -0.65 6.74 -2.40
N LEU A 149 -1.87 6.80 -2.95
CA LEU A 149 -2.55 8.07 -3.16
C LEU A 149 -2.98 8.72 -1.85
N SER A 150 -3.28 7.94 -0.80
CA SER A 150 -3.62 8.47 0.53
C SER A 150 -2.43 9.17 1.17
N GLU A 151 -1.22 8.64 1.03
CA GLU A 151 0.02 9.31 1.46
C GLU A 151 0.33 10.57 0.65
N ASN A 152 -0.31 10.72 -0.51
CA ASN A 152 -0.09 11.80 -1.47
C ASN A 152 -1.39 12.57 -1.79
N ALA A 153 -2.36 12.57 -0.89
CA ALA A 153 -3.73 12.99 -1.19
C ALA A 153 -3.84 14.41 -1.79
N ASP A 154 -3.04 15.35 -1.29
CA ASP A 154 -3.02 16.72 -1.79
C ASP A 154 -2.57 16.86 -3.26
N LYS A 155 -1.77 15.91 -3.76
CA LYS A 155 -1.32 15.92 -5.17
C LYS A 155 -2.44 15.50 -6.13
N VAL A 156 -3.41 14.71 -5.65
CA VAL A 156 -4.50 14.16 -6.50
C VAL A 156 -5.88 14.73 -6.20
N LYS A 157 -6.05 15.49 -5.11
CA LYS A 157 -7.37 15.95 -4.65
C LYS A 157 -8.17 16.71 -5.71
N GLU A 158 -7.55 17.57 -6.51
CA GLU A 158 -8.30 18.33 -7.53
C GLU A 158 -8.85 17.42 -8.62
N LYS A 159 -8.08 16.40 -9.04
CA LYS A 159 -8.54 15.43 -10.01
C LYS A 159 -9.67 14.59 -9.43
N ILE A 160 -9.51 14.07 -8.22
CA ILE A 160 -10.54 13.29 -7.52
C ILE A 160 -11.82 14.13 -7.38
N LEU A 161 -11.75 15.36 -6.88
CA LEU A 161 -12.90 16.26 -6.73
C LEU A 161 -13.61 16.53 -8.07
N SER A 162 -12.88 16.60 -9.18
CA SER A 162 -13.47 16.78 -10.52
C SER A 162 -14.22 15.53 -11.03
N LEU A 163 -13.92 14.36 -10.48
CA LEU A 163 -14.51 13.06 -10.81
C LEU A 163 -15.50 12.57 -9.73
N TYR A 164 -15.51 13.22 -8.58
CA TYR A 164 -16.30 12.85 -7.41
C TYR A 164 -17.79 12.83 -7.77
N GLY A 165 -18.47 11.74 -7.41
CA GLY A 165 -19.88 11.50 -7.75
C GLY A 165 -20.15 11.01 -9.19
N LYS A 166 -19.13 10.85 -10.05
CA LYS A 166 -19.31 10.25 -11.39
C LYS A 166 -19.34 8.73 -11.39
N SER A 167 -18.79 8.10 -10.34
CA SER A 167 -18.73 6.65 -10.18
C SER A 167 -18.93 6.30 -8.71
N GLU A 168 -20.02 5.58 -8.40
CA GLU A 168 -20.31 5.16 -7.02
C GLU A 168 -19.27 4.17 -6.51
N LYS A 169 -18.76 3.30 -7.38
CA LYS A 169 -17.73 2.32 -7.03
C LYS A 169 -16.40 2.98 -6.65
N ALA A 170 -16.08 4.12 -7.25
CA ALA A 170 -14.84 4.83 -6.99
C ALA A 170 -14.88 5.63 -5.68
N LYS A 171 -16.08 5.96 -5.19
CA LYS A 171 -16.24 6.84 -4.02
C LYS A 171 -15.53 6.33 -2.78
N ILE A 172 -15.65 5.03 -2.46
CA ILE A 172 -15.00 4.48 -1.26
C ILE A 172 -13.48 4.72 -1.26
N TYR A 173 -12.82 4.54 -2.41
CA TYR A 173 -11.40 4.82 -2.56
C TYR A 173 -11.10 6.31 -2.48
N TYR A 174 -11.94 7.14 -3.10
CA TYR A 174 -11.80 8.59 -3.04
C TYR A 174 -11.98 9.14 -1.62
N ASP A 175 -12.94 8.65 -0.86
CA ASP A 175 -13.20 9.08 0.51
C ASP A 175 -12.03 8.72 1.41
N GLU A 176 -11.45 7.52 1.23
CA GLU A 176 -10.23 7.13 1.91
C GLU A 176 -9.06 8.06 1.60
N ILE A 177 -8.79 8.31 0.31
CA ILE A 177 -7.70 9.20 -0.12
C ILE A 177 -7.92 10.62 0.40
N LEU A 178 -9.12 11.18 0.19
CA LEU A 178 -9.45 12.54 0.59
C LEU A 178 -9.49 12.72 2.12
N SER A 179 -9.74 11.65 2.89
CA SER A 179 -9.62 11.69 4.35
C SER A 179 -8.20 11.97 4.85
N LYS A 180 -7.19 11.91 3.97
CA LYS A 180 -5.79 12.23 4.24
C LYS A 180 -5.31 13.54 3.61
N ALA A 181 -6.17 14.24 2.87
CA ALA A 181 -5.83 15.51 2.26
C ALA A 181 -5.76 16.65 3.29
N SER A 182 -5.01 17.70 2.96
CA SER A 182 -5.08 18.96 3.72
C SER A 182 -6.47 19.58 3.64
N ALA A 183 -6.80 20.39 4.65
CA ALA A 183 -8.10 21.04 4.81
C ALA A 183 -8.60 21.71 3.51
N ASP A 184 -9.80 21.30 3.10
CA ASP A 184 -10.56 21.82 1.97
C ASP A 184 -12.06 21.70 2.26
N GLU A 185 -12.81 22.80 2.12
CA GLU A 185 -14.24 22.83 2.44
C GLU A 185 -15.07 21.85 1.59
N ARG A 186 -14.65 21.60 0.34
CA ARG A 186 -15.32 20.64 -0.56
C ARG A 186 -15.17 19.21 -0.04
N ILE A 187 -13.97 18.87 0.44
CA ILE A 187 -13.67 17.55 1.00
C ILE A 187 -14.43 17.35 2.31
N PHE A 188 -14.37 18.34 3.20
CA PHE A 188 -15.10 18.29 4.47
C PHE A 188 -16.61 18.06 4.25
N ALA A 189 -17.21 18.82 3.34
CA ALA A 189 -18.62 18.67 3.00
C ALA A 189 -18.95 17.28 2.43
N ALA A 190 -18.09 16.75 1.55
CA ALA A 190 -18.26 15.43 0.95
C ALA A 190 -18.19 14.31 2.01
N LEU A 191 -17.15 14.28 2.84
CA LEU A 191 -16.99 13.26 3.88
C LEU A 191 -18.13 13.30 4.91
N CYS A 192 -18.62 14.49 5.26
CA CYS A 192 -19.80 14.64 6.13
C CYS A 192 -21.08 14.09 5.48
N GLU A 193 -21.27 14.29 4.19
CA GLU A 193 -22.42 13.75 3.46
C GLU A 193 -22.37 12.23 3.34
N GLU A 194 -21.19 11.68 3.05
CA GLU A 194 -20.99 10.23 2.96
C GLU A 194 -21.23 9.55 4.31
N PHE A 195 -20.77 10.13 5.42
CA PHE A 195 -21.10 9.62 6.76
C PHE A 195 -22.62 9.64 7.05
N ARG A 196 -23.34 10.70 6.68
CA ARG A 196 -24.80 10.78 6.85
C ARG A 196 -25.54 9.73 6.02
N SER A 197 -25.02 9.45 4.83
CA SER A 197 -25.65 8.52 3.89
C SER A 197 -25.37 7.05 4.22
N HIS A 198 -24.27 6.77 4.93
CA HIS A 198 -23.80 5.41 5.23
C HIS A 198 -23.80 5.09 6.72
N LEU A 199 -24.90 5.43 7.38
CA LEU A 199 -25.16 5.15 8.80
C LEU A 199 -25.27 3.66 9.17
N ASN A 200 -25.17 2.76 8.19
CA ASN A 200 -25.04 1.30 8.32
C ASN A 200 -23.57 0.83 8.27
N GLU A 201 -22.63 1.71 7.91
CA GLU A 201 -21.19 1.46 7.78
C GLU A 201 -20.40 2.45 8.64
N ILE A 202 -20.95 2.75 9.83
CA ILE A 202 -20.42 3.72 10.79
C ILE A 202 -18.90 3.60 10.98
N PRO A 203 -18.31 2.41 11.23
CA PRO A 203 -16.87 2.27 11.46
C PRO A 203 -16.00 2.87 10.36
N VAL A 204 -16.39 2.70 9.10
CA VAL A 204 -15.61 3.16 7.94
C VAL A 204 -15.67 4.68 7.85
N TYR A 205 -16.88 5.23 7.79
CA TYR A 205 -17.05 6.66 7.55
C TYR A 205 -16.74 7.52 8.79
N SER A 206 -16.90 7.02 10.01
CA SER A 206 -16.41 7.73 11.21
C SER A 206 -14.88 7.77 11.24
N SER A 207 -14.21 6.72 10.75
CA SER A 207 -12.76 6.69 10.61
C SER A 207 -12.28 7.74 9.60
N TYR A 208 -12.97 7.93 8.47
CA TYR A 208 -12.61 8.97 7.50
C TYR A 208 -12.75 10.38 8.09
N LEU A 209 -13.81 10.68 8.83
CA LEU A 209 -13.95 11.97 9.53
C LEU A 209 -12.84 12.19 10.56
N ALA A 210 -12.50 11.16 11.33
CA ALA A 210 -11.42 11.22 12.31
C ALA A 210 -10.03 11.41 11.66
N LYS A 211 -9.75 10.70 10.57
CA LYS A 211 -8.51 10.81 9.79
C LYS A 211 -8.36 12.21 9.17
N TYR A 212 -9.46 12.80 8.71
CA TYR A 212 -9.48 14.14 8.13
C TYR A 212 -9.20 15.24 9.18
N GLY A 213 -9.63 15.02 10.42
CA GLY A 213 -9.17 15.81 11.56
C GLY A 213 -9.86 17.17 11.75
N ASP A 214 -11.02 17.39 11.12
CA ASP A 214 -11.80 18.63 11.26
C ASP A 214 -12.88 18.48 12.34
N ASP A 215 -12.68 19.17 13.47
CA ASP A 215 -13.54 19.10 14.67
C ASP A 215 -14.98 19.56 14.43
N ARG A 216 -15.25 20.27 13.32
CA ARG A 216 -16.60 20.63 12.88
C ARG A 216 -17.47 19.41 12.59
N ALA A 217 -16.89 18.21 12.45
CA ALA A 217 -17.63 16.95 12.33
C ALA A 217 -18.19 16.44 13.68
N LEU A 218 -17.74 16.95 14.84
CA LEU A 218 -18.17 16.48 16.16
C LEU A 218 -19.70 16.45 16.36
N PRO A 219 -20.48 17.49 15.98
CA PRO A 219 -21.93 17.45 16.13
C PRO A 219 -22.59 16.27 15.43
N LEU A 220 -22.06 15.89 14.26
CA LEU A 220 -22.56 14.77 13.46
C LEU A 220 -22.25 13.42 14.13
N LEU A 221 -21.06 13.29 14.70
CA LEU A 221 -20.67 12.09 15.46
C LEU A 221 -21.48 11.95 16.75
N TYR A 222 -21.75 13.06 17.45
CA TYR A 222 -22.60 13.08 18.65
C TYR A 222 -24.05 12.69 18.35
N GLU A 223 -24.60 13.14 17.23
CA GLU A 223 -25.93 12.70 16.79
C GLU A 223 -25.95 11.19 16.50
N ALA A 224 -24.93 10.68 15.82
CA ALA A 224 -24.83 9.26 15.47
C ALA A 224 -24.67 8.36 16.70
N ILE A 225 -23.85 8.76 17.68
CA ILE A 225 -23.59 7.92 18.86
C ILE A 225 -24.81 7.82 19.80
N GLU A 226 -25.69 8.82 19.80
CA GLU A 226 -26.94 8.83 20.59
C GLU A 226 -28.04 7.92 20.03
N ARG A 227 -27.88 7.44 18.80
CA ARG A 227 -28.81 6.50 18.19
C ARG A 227 -28.88 5.19 19.00
N LYS A 228 -30.11 4.72 19.24
CA LYS A 228 -30.37 3.53 20.08
C LYS A 228 -30.18 2.21 19.34
N ASP A 229 -30.15 2.24 18.01
CA ASP A 229 -30.07 1.09 17.12
C ASP A 229 -28.64 0.72 16.71
N ILE A 230 -27.63 1.45 17.17
CA ILE A 230 -26.21 1.15 16.87
C ILE A 230 -25.70 -0.04 17.68
N SER A 231 -24.79 -0.81 17.10
CA SER A 231 -24.14 -1.93 17.79
C SER A 231 -23.10 -1.46 18.80
N TYR A 232 -22.63 -2.38 19.65
CA TYR A 232 -21.50 -2.10 20.55
C TYR A 232 -20.21 -1.73 19.80
N LEU A 233 -19.99 -2.32 18.61
CA LEU A 233 -18.83 -2.00 17.78
C LEU A 233 -18.93 -0.58 17.23
N ASP A 234 -20.07 -0.21 16.64
CA ASP A 234 -20.30 1.15 16.12
C ASP A 234 -20.13 2.20 17.22
N PHE A 235 -20.63 1.93 18.42
CA PHE A 235 -20.44 2.80 19.57
C PHE A 235 -18.96 3.02 19.91
N LYS A 236 -18.15 1.96 19.87
CA LYS A 236 -16.71 2.04 20.12
C LYS A 236 -15.99 2.87 19.06
N GLU A 237 -16.31 2.65 17.79
CA GLU A 237 -15.69 3.40 16.67
C GLU A 237 -16.08 4.87 16.68
N LEU A 238 -17.34 5.19 17.00
CA LEU A 238 -17.77 6.58 17.18
C LEU A 238 -17.05 7.25 18.35
N LYS A 239 -16.85 6.57 19.47
CA LYS A 239 -16.04 7.10 20.58
C LYS A 239 -14.61 7.40 20.14
N ILE A 240 -13.96 6.48 19.44
CA ILE A 240 -12.59 6.68 18.92
C ILE A 240 -12.56 7.90 17.99
N ALA A 241 -13.53 8.04 17.09
CA ALA A 241 -13.60 9.16 16.17
C ALA A 241 -13.83 10.51 16.89
N ILE A 242 -14.72 10.54 17.89
CA ILE A 242 -14.98 11.72 18.73
C ILE A 242 -13.70 12.13 19.48
N GLU A 243 -13.04 11.18 20.13
CA GLU A 243 -11.80 11.42 20.90
C GLU A 243 -10.66 11.88 20.00
N ALA A 244 -10.54 11.33 18.79
CA ALA A 244 -9.54 11.75 17.79
C ALA A 244 -9.72 13.21 17.35
N LEU A 245 -10.96 13.73 17.36
CA LEU A 245 -11.29 15.12 17.07
C LEU A 245 -11.27 16.02 18.32
N GLY A 246 -10.82 15.52 19.47
CA GLY A 246 -10.74 16.26 20.73
C GLY A 246 -12.08 16.41 21.47
N GLY A 247 -13.11 15.65 21.08
CA GLY A 247 -14.37 15.55 21.80
C GLY A 247 -14.34 14.49 22.91
N GLU A 248 -15.37 14.48 23.74
CA GLU A 248 -15.55 13.51 24.82
C GLU A 248 -16.99 12.99 24.83
N TYR A 249 -17.18 11.71 25.17
CA TYR A 249 -18.50 11.11 25.31
C TYR A 249 -18.56 10.16 26.51
N ASP A 250 -19.26 10.61 27.56
CA ASP A 250 -19.30 9.96 28.88
C ASP A 250 -20.63 9.26 29.20
N ALA A 251 -21.62 9.36 28.31
CA ALA A 251 -22.92 8.75 28.59
C ALA A 251 -22.82 7.22 28.64
N GLU A 252 -23.35 6.63 29.71
CA GLU A 252 -23.43 5.18 29.85
C GLU A 252 -24.47 4.59 28.90
N ARG A 253 -24.11 3.48 28.24
CA ARG A 253 -24.96 2.76 27.29
C ARG A 253 -25.02 1.29 27.66
N ASP A 254 -26.24 0.73 27.63
CA ASP A 254 -26.46 -0.70 27.90
C ASP A 254 -26.42 -1.50 26.59
N PHE A 255 -25.39 -2.34 26.45
CA PHE A 255 -25.21 -3.28 25.33
C PHE A 255 -25.35 -4.75 25.75
N LYS A 256 -25.94 -5.06 26.91
CA LYS A 256 -26.04 -6.43 27.44
C LYS A 256 -26.69 -7.42 26.46
N THR A 257 -27.55 -6.96 25.57
CA THR A 257 -28.21 -7.80 24.55
C THR A 257 -27.41 -7.93 23.26
N ASP A 258 -26.40 -7.10 23.04
CA ASP A 258 -25.57 -7.08 21.84
C ASP A 258 -24.69 -8.34 21.74
N ARG A 259 -24.63 -8.92 20.53
CA ARG A 259 -23.93 -10.18 20.26
C ARG A 259 -22.41 -10.05 20.42
N PHE A 260 -21.83 -8.93 19.98
CA PHE A 260 -20.40 -8.68 20.07
C PHE A 260 -20.00 -8.37 21.52
N TYR A 261 -20.82 -7.59 22.23
CA TYR A 261 -20.61 -7.30 23.65
C TYR A 261 -20.56 -8.58 24.49
N LYS A 262 -21.50 -9.51 24.27
CA LYS A 262 -21.52 -10.82 24.96
C LYS A 262 -20.29 -11.66 24.66
N LYS A 263 -19.81 -11.69 23.42
CA LYS A 263 -18.59 -12.43 23.04
C LYS A 263 -17.34 -11.88 23.74
N LEU A 264 -17.22 -10.55 23.85
CA LEU A 264 -16.05 -9.88 24.43
C LEU A 264 -15.98 -9.97 25.95
N LYS A 265 -17.13 -9.96 26.63
CA LYS A 265 -17.18 -10.06 28.09
C LYS A 265 -16.91 -11.48 28.63
N GLY A 266 -16.82 -12.48 27.75
CA GLY A 266 -16.88 -13.88 28.14
C GLY A 266 -18.27 -14.21 28.70
N ASN A 267 -18.71 -15.45 28.59
CA ASN A 267 -19.90 -15.88 29.32
C ASN A 267 -19.67 -15.80 30.83
#